data_AF-A0A497B7E9-F1
#
_entry.id   AF-A0A497B7E9-F1
#
_cell.length_a   1.000
_cell.length_b   1.000
_cell.length_c   1.000
_cell.angle_alpha   90.00
_cell.angle_beta   90.00
_cell.angle_gamma   90.00
#
_symmetry.space_group_name_H-M   'P 1'
#
loop_
_entity.id
_entity.type
_entity.pdbx_description
1 polymer ?
#
loop_
_entity_poly.entity_id
_entity_poly.type
_entity_poly.pdbx_seq_one_letter_code
_entity_poly.pdbx_strand_id
1 'polypeptide(L)' 'MSEEEQEEQFDLKQSIEKYGQFYPIIKSQYGIVDGFHRKLAGGSEVKEIQVNSRLEHWLLRAH' A
#
# COMPACT_ATOMS: atom_id res chain seq x y z
N MET A 1 -5.59 -9.71 14.05
CA MET A 1 -4.22 -9.34 13.68
C MET A 1 -3.29 -10.10 14.59
N SER A 2 -2.27 -10.72 14.03
CA SER A 2 -1.20 -11.34 14.85
C SER A 2 -0.39 -10.26 15.56
N GLU A 3 0.46 -10.67 16.52
CA GLU A 3 1.43 -9.76 17.15
C GLU A 3 2.42 -9.21 16.11
N GLU A 4 2.89 -10.06 15.18
CA GLU A 4 3.80 -9.68 14.09
C GLU A 4 3.21 -8.58 13.19
N GLU A 5 1.93 -8.69 12.80
CA GLU A 5 1.27 -7.68 11.95
C GLU A 5 1.16 -6.31 12.65
N GLN A 6 1.03 -6.30 13.98
CA GLN A 6 0.96 -5.06 14.77
C GLN A 6 2.33 -4.40 14.89
N GLU A 7 3.37 -5.20 15.11
CA GLU A 7 4.76 -4.73 15.15
C GLU A 7 5.16 -4.13 13.79
N GLU A 8 4.85 -4.81 12.69
CA GLU A 8 5.14 -4.34 11.33
C GLU A 8 4.40 -3.02 11.02
N GLN A 9 3.11 -2.93 11.37
CA GLN A 9 2.36 -1.70 11.16
C GLN A 9 2.93 -0.52 11.99
N PHE A 10 3.38 -0.80 13.22
CA PHE A 10 3.98 0.21 14.08
C PHE A 10 5.32 0.70 13.54
N ASP A 11 6.19 -0.21 13.12
CA ASP A 11 7.48 0.12 12.51
C ASP A 11 7.30 0.93 11.22
N LEU A 12 6.39 0.51 10.35
CA LEU A 12 6.08 1.20 9.10
C LEU A 12 5.57 2.62 9.34
N LYS A 13 4.70 2.81 10.35
CA LYS A 13 4.19 4.13 10.75
C LYS A 13 5.34 5.02 11.22
N GLN A 14 6.20 4.54 12.12
CA GLN A 14 7.35 5.31 12.60
C GLN A 14 8.30 5.69 11.46
N SER A 15 8.56 4.77 10.53
CA SER A 15 9.40 5.05 9.37
C SER A 15 8.81 6.15 8.49
N ILE A 16 7.51 6.12 8.22
CA ILE A 16 6.82 7.16 7.42
C ILE A 16 6.87 8.52 8.13
N GLU A 17 6.62 8.56 9.44
CA GLU A 17 6.67 9.80 10.23
C GLU A 17 8.06 10.41 10.27
N LYS A 18 9.10 9.57 10.39
CA LYS A 18 10.48 10.02 10.57
C LYS A 18 11.18 10.38 9.26
N TYR A 19 10.91 9.64 8.19
CA TYR A 19 11.65 9.75 6.93
C TYR A 19 10.78 10.13 5.73
N GLY A 20 9.46 10.21 5.92
CA GLY A 20 8.50 10.34 4.83
C GLY A 20 8.20 9.01 4.15
N GLN A 21 7.29 9.06 3.18
CA GLN A 21 6.90 7.90 2.40
C GLN A 21 7.80 7.78 1.16
N PHE A 22 8.71 6.82 1.13
CA PHE A 22 9.59 6.60 -0.04
C PHE A 22 8.90 5.91 -1.21
N TYR A 23 7.96 5.00 -0.93
CA TYR A 23 7.26 4.22 -1.95
C TYR A 23 5.76 4.56 -1.94
N PRO A 24 5.18 4.89 -3.11
CA PRO A 24 3.78 5.29 -3.19
C PRO A 24 2.84 4.10 -2.94
N ILE A 25 1.60 4.40 -2.55
CA ILE A 25 0.49 3.45 -2.62
C ILE A 25 0.09 3.34 -4.09
N ILE A 26 0.07 2.13 -4.64
CA ILE A 26 -0.31 1.90 -6.03
C ILE A 26 -1.81 1.71 -6.10
N LYS A 27 -2.50 2.55 -6.87
CA LYS A 27 -3.94 2.45 -7.09
C LYS A 27 -4.27 2.33 -8.57
N SER A 28 -5.36 1.64 -8.85
CA SER A 28 -6.03 1.64 -10.15
C SER A 28 -7.47 2.09 -9.98
N GLN A 29 -8.21 2.22 -11.09
CA GLN A 29 -9.64 2.49 -11.07
C GLN A 29 -10.47 1.42 -10.34
N TYR A 30 -9.90 0.24 -10.07
CA TYR A 30 -10.57 -0.84 -9.34
C TYR A 30 -10.19 -0.92 -7.84
N GLY A 31 -9.25 -0.10 -7.36
CA GLY A 31 -8.80 -0.09 -5.96
C GLY A 31 -7.29 -0.08 -5.77
N ILE A 32 -6.83 -0.41 -4.56
CA ILE A 32 -5.40 -0.52 -4.21
C ILE A 32 -4.84 -1.81 -4.78
N VAL A 33 -3.76 -1.67 -5.55
CA VAL A 33 -2.97 -2.79 -6.07
C VAL A 33 -1.89 -3.18 -5.06
N ASP A 34 -1.12 -2.20 -4.57
CA ASP A 34 -0.05 -2.39 -3.57
C ASP A 34 -0.02 -1.22 -2.56
N GLY A 35 0.51 -1.48 -1.37
CA GLY A 35 0.71 -0.49 -0.31
C GLY A 35 -0.45 -0.39 0.67
N PHE A 36 -1.22 -1.47 0.87
CA PHE A 36 -2.32 -1.48 1.83
C PHE A 36 -1.84 -1.18 3.26
N HIS A 37 -0.76 -1.82 3.72
CA HIS A 37 -0.17 -1.54 5.03
C HIS A 37 0.37 -0.11 5.13
N ARG A 38 1.01 0.41 4.07
CA ARG A 38 1.44 1.83 4.02
C ARG A 38 0.27 2.78 4.22
N LYS A 39 -0.88 2.51 3.58
CA LYS A 39 -2.10 3.30 3.78
C LYS A 39 -2.60 3.22 5.23
N LEU A 40 -2.62 2.04 5.83
CA LEU A 40 -3.02 1.87 7.23
C LEU A 40 -2.06 2.53 8.22
N ALA A 41 -0.79 2.61 7.87
CA ALA A 41 0.25 3.31 8.62
C ALA A 41 0.23 4.85 8.43
N GLY A 42 -0.71 5.39 7.64
CA GLY A 42 -0.86 6.84 7.43
C GLY A 42 -0.17 7.39 6.19
N GLY A 43 0.38 6.54 5.31
CA GLY A 43 0.92 6.95 4.02
C GLY A 43 -0.14 7.61 3.13
N SER A 44 0.23 8.74 2.53
CA SER A 44 -0.65 9.57 1.69
C SER A 44 -0.21 9.67 0.23
N GLU A 45 1.04 9.31 -0.10
CA GLU A 45 1.51 9.37 -1.48
C GLU A 45 0.91 8.24 -2.30
N VAL A 46 0.31 8.59 -3.44
CA VAL A 46 -0.41 7.67 -4.30
C VAL A 46 0.13 7.78 -5.72
N LYS A 47 0.37 6.64 -6.35
CA LYS A 47 0.61 6.52 -7.79
C LYS A 47 -0.57 5.80 -8.42
N GLU A 48 -1.24 6.48 -9.33
CA GLU A 48 -2.33 5.90 -10.11
C GLU A 48 -1.77 5.20 -11.35
N ILE A 49 -2.28 4.00 -11.60
CA ILE A 49 -2.04 3.22 -12.82
C ILE A 49 -3.38 2.90 -13.46
N GLN A 50 -3.40 2.87 -14.78
CA GLN A 50 -4.55 2.36 -15.54
C GLN A 50 -4.30 0.90 -15.88
N VAL A 51 -5.31 0.07 -15.67
CA VAL A 51 -5.31 -1.34 -16.08
C VAL A 51 -6.51 -1.59 -16.97
N ASN A 52 -6.45 -2.57 -17.87
CA ASN A 52 -7.50 -2.75 -18.87
C ASN A 52 -8.70 -3.54 -18.33
N SER A 53 -8.52 -4.25 -17.21
CA SER A 53 -9.57 -5.09 -16.64
C SER A 53 -9.42 -5.30 -15.14
N ARG A 54 -10.52 -5.73 -14.51
CA ARG A 54 -10.52 -6.15 -13.11
C ARG A 54 -9.69 -7.42 -12.87
N LEU A 55 -9.53 -8.26 -13.89
CA LEU A 55 -8.65 -9.44 -13.82
C LEU A 55 -7.18 -9.00 -13.74
N GLU A 56 -6.77 -8.05 -14.60
CA GLU A 56 -5.42 -7.49 -14.57
C GLU A 56 -5.10 -6.82 -13.22
N HIS A 57 -6.05 -6.08 -12.65
CA HIS A 57 -5.92 -5.56 -11.27
C HIS A 57 -5.60 -6.65 -10.25
N TRP A 58 -6.35 -7.77 -10.28
CA TRP A 58 -6.17 -8.87 -9.34
C TRP A 58 -4.84 -9.60 -9.53
N LEU A 59 -4.42 -9.78 -10.79
CA LEU A 59 -3.13 -10.39 -11.11
C LEU A 59 -1.97 -9.54 -10.56
N LEU A 60 -2.03 -8.22 -10.71
CA LEU A 60 -1.02 -7.31 -10.17
C LEU A 60 -0.97 -7.29 -8.64
N ARG A 61 -2.08 -7.57 -7.96
CA ARG A 61 -2.15 -7.62 -6.49
C ARG A 61 -1.65 -8.94 -5.92
N ALA A 62 -1.69 -10.02 -6.69
CA ALA A 62 -1.25 -11.35 -6.27
C ALA A 62 0.27 -11.57 -6.39
N HIS A 63 0.98 -10.63 -7.02
CA HIS A 63 2.43 -10.62 -7.19
C HIS A 63 3.09 -9.59 -6.27
#